data_AF-A0A8J7GIC4-F1
#
_entry.id   AF-A0A8J7GIC4-F1
#
_cell.length_a   1.000
_cell.length_b   1.000
_cell.length_c   1.000
_cell.angle_alpha   90.00
_cell.angle_beta   90.00
_cell.angle_gamma   90.00
#
_symmetry.space_group_name_H-M   'P 1'
#
loop_
_entity.id
_entity.type
_entity.pdbx_description
1 polymer ?
#
loop_
_entity_poly.entity_id
_entity_poly.type
_entity_poly.pdbx_seq_one_letter_code
_entity_poly.pdbx_strand_id
1 'polypeptide(L)'
;MTIKPARRQVQELGEKLPAFLDIYAPGELEAILFLDPSGKIGYAPGPDAPAGCITIMNRAGVDRLMVLHAYTPLDLARDPGREAFAELIFENSWSS
;
A
#
# COMPACT_ATOMS: atom_id res chain seq x y z
N MET A 1 1.46 13.54 -17.97
CA MET A 1 2.52 14.02 -17.04
C MET A 1 2.12 13.57 -15.65
N THR A 2 2.84 12.65 -15.04
CA THR A 2 2.53 12.17 -13.68
C THR A 2 3.25 13.04 -12.65
N ILE A 3 2.51 13.56 -11.67
CA ILE A 3 2.99 14.56 -10.69
C ILE A 3 2.29 14.26 -9.36
N LYS A 4 2.94 13.91 -8.24
CA LYS A 4 4.35 13.66 -7.90
C LYS A 4 4.40 12.83 -6.60
N PRO A 5 5.23 11.78 -6.45
CA PRO A 5 5.53 11.20 -5.13
C PRO A 5 6.87 11.72 -4.56
N ALA A 6 6.81 12.51 -3.48
CA ALA A 6 7.90 12.76 -2.53
C ALA A 6 7.34 13.57 -1.34
N ARG A 7 7.42 13.08 -0.10
CA ARG A 7 8.63 13.14 0.74
C ARG A 7 8.66 11.98 1.75
N ARG A 8 9.75 11.22 1.88
CA ARG A 8 10.53 10.59 0.81
C ARG A 8 9.91 9.20 0.57
N GLN A 9 9.15 9.06 -0.53
CA GLN A 9 8.20 7.95 -0.77
C GLN A 9 7.30 7.62 0.46
N VAL A 10 6.75 8.71 1.02
CA VAL A 10 5.73 8.85 2.07
C VAL A 10 5.76 7.83 3.22
N GLN A 11 6.58 8.04 4.25
CA GLN A 11 8.02 7.98 4.06
C GLN A 11 8.40 6.50 4.18
N GLU A 12 9.01 5.99 3.11
CA GLU A 12 9.16 4.57 2.73
C GLU A 12 8.01 3.63 3.16
N LEU A 13 6.83 3.90 2.57
CA LEU A 13 5.55 3.19 2.75
C LEU A 13 4.91 3.35 4.15
N GLY A 14 5.37 4.32 4.94
CA GLY A 14 5.14 4.32 6.39
C GLY A 14 6.07 3.31 7.08
N GLU A 15 7.34 3.32 6.68
CA GLU A 15 8.42 2.39 7.06
C GLU A 15 7.98 0.92 7.14
N LYS A 16 7.51 0.42 6.00
CA LYS A 16 7.02 -0.96 5.79
C LYS A 16 5.79 -1.33 6.61
N LEU A 17 5.25 -0.39 7.40
CA LEU A 17 3.86 -0.22 7.85
C LEU A 17 3.27 -0.93 9.12
N PRO A 18 3.81 -1.97 9.81
CA PRO A 18 5.02 -2.76 9.61
C PRO A 18 4.78 -4.22 9.16
N ALA A 19 5.60 -4.66 8.20
CA ALA A 19 5.91 -6.03 7.79
C ALA A 19 4.98 -6.85 6.84
N PHE A 20 3.86 -6.42 6.26
CA PHE A 20 2.66 -5.76 6.80
C PHE A 20 1.43 -6.40 6.13
N LEU A 21 0.29 -6.62 6.79
CA LEU A 21 0.08 -6.71 8.24
C LEU A 21 0.66 -8.07 8.69
N ASP A 22 1.95 -8.05 9.04
CA ASP A 22 2.91 -9.18 8.99
C ASP A 22 2.51 -10.32 8.03
N ILE A 23 2.82 -10.13 6.74
CA ILE A 23 2.47 -11.05 5.65
C ILE A 23 0.94 -11.26 5.52
N TYR A 24 0.23 -10.12 5.47
CA TYR A 24 -0.98 -9.96 4.67
C TYR A 24 -2.32 -10.55 5.20
N ALA A 25 -2.79 -10.18 6.40
CA ALA A 25 -4.20 -10.37 6.80
C ALA A 25 -4.67 -9.35 7.86
N PRO A 26 -5.95 -8.92 7.87
CA PRO A 26 -7.03 -9.77 8.43
C PRO A 26 -8.41 -9.66 7.77
N GLY A 27 -9.04 -10.80 7.48
CA GLY A 27 -10.51 -11.04 7.49
C GLY A 27 -11.44 -10.34 6.48
N GLU A 28 -11.16 -9.11 6.09
CA GLU A 28 -12.08 -8.18 5.43
C GLU A 28 -11.62 -7.90 3.99
N LEU A 29 -12.43 -8.27 2.99
CA LEU A 29 -12.11 -8.05 1.57
C LEU A 29 -12.12 -6.57 1.17
N GLU A 30 -12.88 -5.76 1.89
CA GLU A 30 -13.07 -4.33 1.61
C GLU A 30 -12.01 -3.43 2.25
N ALA A 31 -11.03 -4.00 2.94
CA ALA A 31 -10.03 -3.22 3.66
C ALA A 31 -9.14 -2.38 2.73
N ILE A 32 -8.74 -1.19 3.21
CA ILE A 32 -8.03 -0.19 2.43
C ILE A 32 -6.76 0.36 3.10
N LEU A 33 -5.82 0.78 2.27
CA LEU A 33 -4.73 1.70 2.58
C LEU A 33 -5.17 3.12 2.26
N PHE A 34 -4.88 4.08 3.14
CA PHE A 34 -5.20 5.49 2.94
C PHE A 34 -4.05 6.42 3.33
N LEU A 35 -4.05 7.63 2.76
CA LEU A 35 -3.18 8.75 3.11
C LEU A 35 -3.99 9.77 3.93
N ASP A 36 -3.52 10.10 5.13
CA ASP A 36 -4.18 11.11 5.98
C ASP A 36 -3.79 12.57 5.59
N PRO A 37 -4.52 13.60 6.06
CA PRO A 37 -4.17 15.00 5.81
C PRO A 37 -2.80 15.45 6.33
N SER A 38 -2.16 14.68 7.22
CA SER A 38 -0.83 14.96 7.76
C SER A 38 0.30 14.35 6.92
N GLY A 39 -0.04 13.53 5.91
CA GLY A 39 0.90 12.84 5.05
C GLY A 39 1.36 11.48 5.59
N LYS A 40 0.57 10.83 6.46
CA LYS A 40 0.84 9.48 6.96
C LYS A 40 -0.01 8.43 6.26
N ILE A 41 0.56 7.24 6.08
CA ILE A 41 -0.15 6.06 5.59
C ILE A 41 -0.89 5.38 6.75
N GLY A 42 -2.12 4.93 6.50
CA GLY A 42 -2.95 4.20 7.46
C GLY A 42 -3.73 3.06 6.80
N TYR A 43 -4.37 2.24 7.65
CA TYR A 43 -5.20 1.10 7.27
C TYR A 43 -6.59 1.21 7.89
N ALA A 44 -7.64 0.87 7.13
CA ALA A 44 -9.00 0.71 7.63
C ALA A 44 -9.58 -0.66 7.20
N PRO A 45 -10.35 -1.35 8.06
CA PRO A 45 -10.92 -2.66 7.74
C PRO A 45 -12.12 -2.61 6.79
N GLY A 46 -12.74 -1.44 6.61
CA GLY A 46 -13.88 -1.24 5.70
C GLY A 46 -13.52 -0.46 4.44
N PRO A 47 -14.47 -0.30 3.50
CA PRO A 47 -14.25 0.29 2.18
C PRO A 47 -13.97 1.80 2.21
N ASP A 48 -14.38 2.48 3.28
CA ASP A 48 -14.38 3.94 3.38
C ASP A 48 -13.17 4.45 4.18
N ALA A 49 -12.44 5.41 3.60
CA ALA A 49 -11.39 6.12 4.29
C ALA A 49 -11.96 7.08 5.35
N PRO A 50 -11.29 7.29 6.49
CA PRO A 50 -11.72 8.29 7.47
C PRO A 50 -11.85 9.68 6.84
N ALA A 51 -12.78 10.50 7.34
CA ALA A 51 -13.07 11.81 6.75
C ALA A 51 -11.81 12.67 6.56
N GLY A 52 -11.58 13.15 5.33
CA GLY A 52 -10.41 13.92 4.93
C GLY A 52 -9.20 13.09 4.47
N CYS A 53 -9.22 11.76 4.63
CA CYS A 53 -8.19 10.88 4.09
C CYS A 53 -8.43 10.56 2.61
N ILE A 54 -7.38 10.18 1.89
CA ILE A 54 -7.39 9.79 0.48
C ILE A 54 -7.14 8.28 0.41
N THR A 55 -8.06 7.51 -0.16
CA THR A 55 -7.83 6.08 -0.43
C THR A 55 -6.67 5.90 -1.42
N ILE A 56 -5.70 5.07 -1.05
CA ILE A 56 -4.55 4.70 -1.90
C ILE A 56 -4.90 3.44 -2.69
N MET A 57 -5.27 2.36 -1.99
CA MET A 57 -5.57 1.06 -2.61
C MET A 57 -6.39 0.17 -1.66
N ASN A 58 -7.25 -0.69 -2.21
CA ASN A 58 -7.96 -1.73 -1.44
C ASN A 58 -7.27 -3.10 -1.54
N ARG A 59 -7.69 -4.06 -0.72
CA ARG A 59 -7.14 -5.43 -0.68
C ARG A 59 -7.04 -6.07 -2.05
N ALA A 60 -8.09 -5.97 -2.87
CA ALA A 60 -8.17 -6.55 -4.21
C ALA A 60 -7.19 -5.91 -5.21
N GLY A 61 -6.98 -4.58 -5.12
CA GLY A 61 -5.96 -3.88 -5.90
C GLY A 61 -4.56 -4.43 -5.61
N VAL A 62 -4.25 -4.67 -4.34
CA VAL A 62 -2.94 -5.21 -3.95
C VAL A 62 -2.77 -6.69 -4.29
N ASP A 63 -3.81 -7.53 -4.16
CA ASP A 63 -3.78 -8.92 -4.66
C ASP A 63 -3.45 -8.96 -6.15
N ARG A 64 -4.10 -8.10 -6.94
CA ARG A 64 -3.85 -7.97 -8.36
C ARG A 64 -2.40 -7.57 -8.65
N LEU A 65 -1.82 -6.65 -7.88
CA LEU A 65 -0.41 -6.27 -8.03
C LEU A 65 0.54 -7.44 -7.72
N MET A 66 0.28 -8.20 -6.65
CA MET A 66 1.09 -9.39 -6.32
C MET A 66 1.08 -10.44 -7.44
N VAL A 67 -0.11 -10.73 -8.00
CA VAL A 67 -0.25 -11.66 -9.13
C VAL A 67 0.44 -11.15 -10.39
N LEU A 68 0.25 -9.87 -10.76
CA LEU A 68 0.82 -9.30 -11.98
C LEU A 68 2.35 -9.24 -11.98
N HIS A 69 2.95 -9.06 -10.81
CA HIS A 69 4.41 -8.89 -10.66
C HIS A 69 5.10 -10.12 -10.04
N ALA A 70 4.39 -11.25 -9.97
CA ALA A 70 4.87 -12.53 -9.46
C ALA A 70 5.45 -12.47 -8.03
N TYR A 71 4.95 -11.56 -7.19
CA TYR A 71 5.28 -11.53 -5.76
C TYR A 71 4.45 -12.55 -4.99
N THR A 72 5.10 -13.47 -4.31
CA THR A 72 4.44 -14.27 -3.28
C THR A 72 4.46 -13.54 -1.94
N PRO A 73 3.57 -13.88 -0.99
CA PRO A 73 3.67 -13.38 0.39
C PRO A 73 5.03 -13.71 1.05
N LEU A 74 5.72 -14.76 0.61
CA LEU A 74 7.06 -15.11 1.10
C LEU A 74 8.16 -14.17 0.57
N ASP A 75 7.97 -13.57 -0.61
CA ASP A 75 8.90 -12.56 -1.15
C ASP A 75 8.75 -11.24 -0.38
N LEU A 76 7.54 -10.91 0.08
CA LEU A 76 7.28 -9.82 1.03
C LEU A 76 7.91 -10.05 2.41
N ALA A 77 8.48 -11.23 2.70
CA ALA A 77 9.27 -11.48 3.91
C ALA A 77 10.78 -11.17 3.72
N ARG A 78 11.23 -10.88 2.49
CA ARG A 78 12.65 -10.67 2.15
C ARG A 78 12.95 -9.19 1.87
N ASP A 79 14.12 -8.73 2.31
CA ASP A 79 14.48 -7.31 2.26
C ASP A 79 15.07 -6.80 0.93
N PRO A 80 14.82 -7.46 -0.22
CA PRO A 80 14.61 -6.73 -1.47
C PRO A 80 13.16 -6.81 -1.99
N GLY A 81 12.37 -7.81 -1.58
CA GLY A 81 10.97 -7.97 -2.02
C GLY A 81 10.02 -6.96 -1.38
N ARG A 82 10.31 -6.52 -0.15
CA ARG A 82 9.58 -5.43 0.53
C ARG A 82 9.73 -4.08 -0.17
N GLU A 83 10.95 -3.76 -0.61
CA GLU A 83 11.26 -2.50 -1.29
C GLU A 83 10.53 -2.41 -2.64
N ALA A 84 10.74 -3.42 -3.49
CA ALA A 84 10.16 -3.42 -4.83
C ALA A 84 8.61 -3.51 -4.82
N PHE A 85 8.01 -4.03 -3.75
CA PHE A 85 6.56 -3.99 -3.55
C PHE A 85 6.04 -2.61 -3.09
N ALA A 86 6.81 -1.89 -2.28
CA ALA A 86 6.48 -0.50 -1.93
C ALA A 86 6.47 0.38 -3.19
N GLU A 87 7.51 0.27 -4.02
CA GLU A 87 7.60 0.94 -5.33
C GLU A 87 6.38 0.62 -6.21
N LEU A 88 5.98 -0.65 -6.27
CA LEU A 88 4.86 -1.12 -7.08
C LEU A 88 3.51 -0.48 -6.71
N ILE A 89 3.23 -0.29 -5.42
CA ILE A 89 2.01 0.40 -4.95
C ILE A 89 2.05 1.87 -5.39
N PHE A 90 3.20 2.55 -5.28
CA PHE A 90 3.33 3.94 -5.69
C PHE A 90 3.12 4.15 -7.21
N GLU A 91 3.62 3.25 -8.05
CA GLU A 91 3.42 3.32 -9.51
C GLU A 91 1.94 3.20 -9.92
N ASN A 92 1.15 2.43 -9.17
CA ASN A 92 -0.21 2.05 -9.56
C ASN A 92 -1.32 2.87 -8.86
N SER A 93 -1.04 3.53 -7.73
CA SER A 93 -2.07 4.28 -6.98
C SER A 93 -2.21 5.76 -7.39
N TRP A 94 -1.28 6.29 -8.20
CA TRP A 94 -1.25 7.71 -8.64
C TRP A 94 -1.23 7.88 -10.16
N SER A 95 -1.66 6.85 -10.91
CA SER A 95 -1.61 6.78 -12.38
C SER A 95 -2.98 6.95 -13.06
N SER A 96 -3.85 7.80 -12.49
CA SER A 96 -5.16 8.19 -13.09
C SER A 96 -5.49 9.65 -12.77
#